data_AF-A0A847T5V8-F1
#
_entry.id   AF-A0A847T5V8-F1
#
_cell.length_a   1.000
_cell.length_b   1.000
_cell.length_c   1.000
_cell.angle_alpha   90.00
_cell.angle_beta   90.00
_cell.angle_gamma   90.00
#
_symmetry.space_group_name_H-M   'P 1'
#
loop_
_entity.id
_entity.type
_entity.pdbx_description
1 polymer ?
#
loop_
_entity_poly.entity_id
_entity_poly.type
_entity_poly.pdbx_seq_one_letter_code
_entity_poly.pdbx_strand_id
1 'polypeptide(L)'
;MKRKLLYILLPVFLYACGTREDTMAVKLKPALDYAGINAAELKKVIAHYSQSPGDSLKLAAAIFLVENMPGKGTMRYSPITNCGLFKGELFTGDTIGIDSVNKIKRRIEDSLQCGPIKFVNPIFLADSRTISASLLIEDIDYAFKAWQLPWAQSLTFDEFRELVLPHRVQNEPLQHWRKWCWEHSEWIFKKAGGSTDRIKIAGVVNDSLGKFYGYIHDAINYFPGTFTMDQLRVTRGGRCEDLNMIVGYWLRAIGIPMSTEFTFYWANGNFGGHSWLAVLDTTGKFVPMNAIYDKPVRDSLLFQNMRLAKAYRYSYRIDGHTILNEGQNFQSYHDITREYVSTIDYAMKVPEGEHDKIFLGVLNGKYWKPLQIKTTRNGDSIIFRDIANPALYAPIVVLDGKEENTRTVGTPFLVTESGHIQYFRENKDSLADFVLDIAKLPPARYKKKCQVVYWDNTRKDWVPTGIIQTLKDDPVKLKKQKIKKMIVFSGVPANAIYRVLNAEIKQHDKSYGRPYVYNEEMKAFHNY
;
A
#
# COMPACT_ATOMS: atom_id res chain seq x y z
N MET A 1 38.76 63.82 25.01
CA MET A 1 38.06 63.00 23.98
C MET A 1 38.13 61.54 24.41
N LYS A 2 37.01 60.96 24.89
CA LYS A 2 36.25 59.85 24.24
C LYS A 2 37.13 58.61 23.99
N ARG A 3 36.91 57.42 24.57
CA ARG A 3 35.67 56.69 24.84
C ARG A 3 35.92 55.57 25.88
N LYS A 4 34.99 55.40 26.83
CA LYS A 4 34.82 54.18 27.64
C LYS A 4 34.25 53.07 26.73
N LEU A 5 34.87 51.89 26.70
CA LEU A 5 34.27 50.70 26.10
C LEU A 5 33.45 49.99 27.18
N LEU A 6 32.13 49.99 27.01
CA LEU A 6 31.16 49.28 27.84
C LEU A 6 31.02 47.87 27.27
N TYR A 7 31.38 46.83 28.04
CA TYR A 7 31.04 45.45 27.70
C TYR A 7 29.54 45.24 27.95
N ILE A 8 28.76 45.19 26.87
CA ILE A 8 27.36 44.78 26.92
C ILE A 8 27.35 43.24 26.89
N LEU A 9 27.06 42.63 28.05
CA LEU A 9 26.59 41.26 28.13
C LEU A 9 25.24 41.17 27.40
N LEU A 10 25.18 40.41 26.31
CA LEU A 10 23.93 40.00 25.68
C LEU A 10 23.32 38.84 26.49
N PRO A 11 22.10 38.96 27.05
CA PRO A 11 21.35 37.80 27.48
C PRO A 11 20.63 37.23 26.26
N VAL A 12 21.15 36.11 25.71
CA VAL A 12 20.38 35.25 24.81
C VAL A 12 19.58 34.28 25.68
N PHE A 13 18.40 34.71 26.13
CA PHE A 13 17.38 33.81 26.68
C PHE A 13 16.01 34.17 26.10
N LEU A 14 15.35 33.13 25.58
CA LEU A 14 13.90 32.94 25.51
C LEU A 14 13.13 33.70 24.42
N TYR A 15 13.17 33.15 23.21
CA TYR A 15 12.02 33.23 22.29
C TYR A 15 11.85 31.88 21.55
N ALA A 16 11.42 30.85 22.28
CA ALA A 16 11.04 29.56 21.67
C ALA A 16 9.90 28.82 22.41
N CYS A 17 9.23 29.43 23.39
CA CYS A 17 8.09 28.79 24.08
C CYS A 17 6.71 29.31 23.64
N GLY A 18 6.62 30.34 22.79
CA GLY A 18 5.33 30.98 22.47
C GLY A 18 4.50 30.33 21.34
N THR A 19 5.04 29.36 20.58
CA THR A 19 4.33 28.77 19.43
C THR A 19 3.93 27.31 19.64
N ARG A 20 4.58 26.60 20.58
CA ARG A 20 4.41 25.16 20.75
C ARG A 20 3.15 24.83 21.56
N GLU A 21 2.87 25.55 22.64
CA GLU A 21 1.66 25.38 23.47
C GLU A 21 0.38 25.67 22.67
N ASP A 22 0.38 26.73 21.86
CA ASP A 22 -0.78 27.10 21.03
C ASP A 22 -1.11 26.01 19.99
N THR A 23 -0.10 25.42 19.31
CA THR A 23 -0.36 24.29 18.40
C THR A 23 -0.77 22.99 19.11
N MET A 24 -0.25 22.72 20.31
CA MET A 24 -0.64 21.54 21.11
C MET A 24 -2.09 21.62 21.60
N ALA A 25 -2.54 22.81 22.02
CA ALA A 25 -3.93 23.02 22.44
C ALA A 25 -4.92 22.89 21.27
N VAL A 26 -4.51 23.28 20.05
CA VAL A 26 -5.39 23.31 18.86
C VAL A 26 -5.79 21.92 18.35
N LYS A 27 -4.90 20.92 18.41
CA LYS A 27 -5.20 19.56 17.90
C LYS A 27 -5.72 18.59 18.95
N LEU A 28 -5.27 18.74 20.20
CA LEU A 28 -5.62 17.80 21.27
C LEU A 28 -7.11 17.84 21.61
N LYS A 29 -7.71 19.04 21.72
CA LYS A 29 -9.13 19.18 22.04
C LYS A 29 -10.04 18.51 20.99
N PRO A 30 -9.92 18.79 19.68
CA PRO A 30 -10.68 18.08 18.66
C PRO A 30 -10.51 16.55 18.71
N ALA A 31 -9.31 16.05 18.99
CA ALA A 31 -9.07 14.62 19.10
C ALA A 31 -9.78 13.99 20.33
N LEU A 32 -9.78 14.68 21.47
CA LEU A 32 -10.53 14.27 22.65
C LEU A 32 -12.05 14.36 22.44
N ASP A 33 -12.53 15.38 21.74
CA ASP A 33 -13.95 15.50 21.38
C ASP A 33 -14.36 14.33 20.45
N TYR A 34 -13.52 13.99 19.47
CA TYR A 34 -13.72 12.84 18.59
C TYR A 34 -13.77 11.50 19.36
N ALA A 35 -13.04 11.38 20.48
CA ALA A 35 -13.02 10.19 21.34
C ALA A 35 -14.32 9.97 22.14
N GLY A 36 -15.16 11.00 22.30
CA GLY A 36 -16.43 10.90 23.03
C GLY A 36 -16.23 10.41 24.47
N ILE A 37 -16.98 9.39 24.89
CA ILE A 37 -16.90 8.81 26.24
C ILE A 37 -15.47 8.31 26.57
N ASN A 38 -14.73 7.81 25.56
CA ASN A 38 -13.39 7.26 25.76
C ASN A 38 -12.31 8.35 25.95
N ALA A 39 -12.66 9.64 25.83
CA ALA A 39 -11.76 10.74 26.18
C ALA A 39 -11.24 10.64 27.62
N ALA A 40 -12.00 10.00 28.52
CA ALA A 40 -11.55 9.72 29.88
C ALA A 40 -10.32 8.81 29.93
N GLU A 41 -10.25 7.76 29.11
CA GLU A 41 -9.07 6.89 29.02
C GLU A 41 -7.87 7.65 28.45
N LEU A 42 -8.05 8.42 27.38
CA LEU A 42 -6.97 9.20 26.77
C LEU A 42 -6.41 10.27 27.74
N LYS A 43 -7.29 10.92 28.53
CA LYS A 43 -6.88 11.85 29.58
C LYS A 43 -6.10 11.17 30.71
N LYS A 44 -6.43 9.92 31.06
CA LYS A 44 -5.65 9.14 32.05
C LYS A 44 -4.21 8.92 31.57
N VAL A 45 -3.99 8.67 30.28
CA VAL A 45 -2.64 8.52 29.71
C VAL A 45 -1.84 9.80 29.82
N ILE A 46 -2.44 10.94 29.44
CA ILE A 46 -1.79 12.26 29.57
C ILE A 46 -1.48 12.55 31.04
N ALA A 47 -2.46 12.36 31.92
CA ALA A 47 -2.30 12.58 33.36
C ALA A 47 -1.25 11.67 34.00
N HIS A 48 -1.02 10.47 33.47
CA HIS A 48 0.01 9.55 33.94
C HIS A 48 1.42 10.14 33.72
N TYR A 49 1.70 10.67 32.53
CA TYR A 49 3.01 11.23 32.19
C TYR A 49 3.21 12.71 32.57
N SER A 50 2.14 13.43 32.94
CA SER A 50 2.24 14.82 33.42
C SER A 50 2.74 14.97 34.86
N GLN A 51 2.90 13.88 35.61
CA GLN A 51 3.20 13.93 37.05
C GLN A 51 4.66 14.28 37.35
N SER A 52 5.58 13.96 36.44
CA SER A 52 7.02 14.10 36.65
C SER A 52 7.68 14.84 35.47
N PRO A 53 8.54 15.85 35.73
CA PRO A 53 9.32 16.49 34.67
C PRO A 53 10.19 15.50 33.86
N GLY A 54 10.59 14.38 34.47
CA GLY A 54 11.37 13.33 33.83
C GLY A 54 10.63 12.60 32.69
N ASP A 55 9.30 12.67 32.68
CA ASP A 55 8.46 12.03 31.65
C ASP A 55 8.05 12.98 30.53
N SER A 56 8.66 14.17 30.43
CA SER A 56 8.31 15.19 29.42
C SER A 56 8.29 14.66 27.97
N LEU A 57 9.22 13.78 27.59
CA LEU A 57 9.22 13.14 26.28
C LEU A 57 8.09 12.12 26.13
N LYS A 58 7.77 11.34 27.17
CA LYS A 58 6.65 10.40 27.16
C LYS A 58 5.30 11.12 27.11
N LEU A 59 5.18 12.23 27.81
CA LEU A 59 4.02 13.11 27.72
C LEU A 59 3.84 13.65 26.31
N ALA A 60 4.92 14.15 25.68
CA ALA A 60 4.86 14.61 24.30
C ALA A 60 4.50 13.49 23.31
N ALA A 61 4.98 12.27 23.55
CA ALA A 61 4.64 11.08 22.76
C ALA A 61 3.16 10.69 22.93
N ALA A 62 2.64 10.70 24.17
CA ALA A 62 1.24 10.45 24.47
C ALA A 62 0.32 11.45 23.77
N ILE A 63 0.64 12.74 23.87
CA ILE A 63 -0.11 13.82 23.20
C ILE A 63 -0.07 13.61 21.69
N PHE A 64 1.10 13.33 21.11
CA PHE A 64 1.22 13.04 19.69
C PHE A 64 0.34 11.87 19.25
N LEU A 65 0.32 10.77 20.00
CA LEU A 65 -0.55 9.63 19.68
C LEU A 65 -2.02 10.03 19.72
N VAL A 66 -2.46 10.71 20.79
CA VAL A 66 -3.86 11.14 20.96
C VAL A 66 -4.30 12.10 19.85
N GLU A 67 -3.51 13.14 19.57
CA GLU A 67 -3.80 14.15 18.53
C GLU A 67 -3.98 13.52 17.14
N ASN A 68 -3.27 12.43 16.88
CA ASN A 68 -3.22 11.80 15.56
C ASN A 68 -3.97 10.46 15.54
N MET A 69 -4.69 10.10 16.59
CA MET A 69 -5.50 8.87 16.67
C MET A 69 -6.81 8.91 15.86
N PRO A 70 -7.51 10.05 15.67
CA PRO A 70 -8.76 10.08 14.92
C PRO A 70 -8.65 9.42 13.54
N GLY A 71 -9.67 8.64 13.20
CA GLY A 71 -9.74 7.87 11.96
C GLY A 71 -8.89 6.60 11.88
N LYS A 72 -8.06 6.30 12.89
CA LYS A 72 -7.36 5.01 12.99
C LYS A 72 -8.21 4.00 13.76
N GLY A 73 -8.21 2.76 13.29
CA GLY A 73 -9.05 1.71 13.87
C GLY A 73 -9.13 0.47 13.00
N THR A 74 -9.91 -0.50 13.44
CA THR A 74 -10.10 -1.79 12.74
C THR A 74 -11.51 -1.91 12.20
N MET A 75 -11.68 -2.60 11.08
CA MET A 75 -12.99 -3.05 10.62
C MET A 75 -13.33 -4.39 11.28
N ARG A 76 -14.44 -4.42 12.02
CA ARG A 76 -15.02 -5.66 12.57
C ARG A 76 -16.17 -6.12 11.69
N TYR A 77 -16.29 -7.42 11.52
CA TYR A 77 -17.34 -8.05 10.71
C TYR A 77 -18.11 -9.06 11.54
N SER A 78 -19.40 -9.19 11.24
CA SER A 78 -20.26 -10.20 11.84
C SER A 78 -20.25 -11.46 10.99
N PRO A 79 -19.87 -12.62 11.54
CA PRO A 79 -19.98 -13.89 10.83
C PRO A 79 -21.44 -14.34 10.82
N ILE A 80 -21.99 -14.60 9.63
CA ILE A 80 -23.37 -15.07 9.42
C ILE A 80 -23.41 -16.32 8.55
N THR A 81 -24.50 -17.05 8.67
CA THR A 81 -24.95 -18.11 7.75
C THR A 81 -26.37 -17.80 7.28
N ASN A 82 -26.96 -18.66 6.46
CA ASN A 82 -28.37 -18.54 6.08
C ASN A 82 -29.34 -18.74 7.26
N CYS A 83 -28.85 -19.28 8.38
CA CYS A 83 -29.61 -19.44 9.62
C CYS A 83 -29.43 -18.28 10.62
N GLY A 84 -28.71 -17.22 10.25
CA GLY A 84 -28.46 -16.06 11.10
C GLY A 84 -27.02 -15.97 11.60
N LEU A 85 -26.82 -15.39 12.79
CA LEU A 85 -25.49 -15.13 13.34
C LEU A 85 -24.75 -16.44 13.67
N PHE A 86 -23.54 -16.59 13.13
CA PHE A 86 -22.64 -17.67 13.52
C PHE A 86 -21.94 -17.32 14.83
N LYS A 87 -22.14 -18.12 15.87
CA LYS A 87 -21.57 -17.86 17.21
C LYS A 87 -20.28 -18.65 17.50
N GLY A 88 -19.79 -19.43 16.53
CA GLY A 88 -18.54 -20.18 16.69
C GLY A 88 -17.31 -19.34 16.35
N GLU A 89 -16.13 -19.86 16.69
CA GLU A 89 -14.85 -19.26 16.34
C GLU A 89 -14.11 -20.14 15.32
N LEU A 90 -13.64 -19.54 14.22
CA LEU A 90 -12.97 -20.28 13.13
C LEU A 90 -11.45 -20.35 13.27
N PHE A 91 -10.86 -19.38 13.96
CA PHE A 91 -9.41 -19.17 14.00
C PHE A 91 -8.87 -19.44 15.40
N THR A 92 -9.15 -20.63 15.93
CA THR A 92 -8.82 -21.01 17.31
C THR A 92 -7.92 -22.23 17.38
N GLY A 93 -7.27 -22.38 18.54
CA GLY A 93 -6.46 -23.54 18.87
C GLY A 93 -4.98 -23.40 18.55
N ASP A 94 -4.36 -24.56 18.33
CA ASP A 94 -2.94 -24.66 18.00
C ASP A 94 -2.64 -24.15 16.61
N THR A 95 -1.35 -24.00 16.33
CA THR A 95 -0.87 -23.61 15.01
C THR A 95 -1.08 -24.73 14.00
N ILE A 96 -2.21 -24.70 13.28
CA ILE A 96 -2.67 -25.77 12.38
C ILE A 96 -2.53 -25.46 10.88
N GLY A 97 -2.31 -24.20 10.51
CA GLY A 97 -2.20 -23.74 9.13
C GLY A 97 -3.56 -23.56 8.40
N ILE A 98 -3.57 -22.74 7.35
CA ILE A 98 -4.80 -22.34 6.65
C ILE A 98 -5.58 -23.52 6.05
N ASP A 99 -4.91 -24.54 5.52
CA ASP A 99 -5.60 -25.70 4.94
C ASP A 99 -6.42 -26.45 6.00
N SER A 100 -5.90 -26.54 7.22
CA SER A 100 -6.60 -27.14 8.35
C SER A 100 -7.75 -26.28 8.83
N VAL A 101 -7.56 -24.96 8.94
CA VAL A 101 -8.65 -24.00 9.25
C VAL A 101 -9.78 -24.14 8.22
N ASN A 102 -9.45 -24.21 6.93
CA ASN A 102 -10.44 -24.36 5.86
C ASN A 102 -11.14 -25.73 5.89
N LYS A 103 -10.46 -26.80 6.32
CA LYS A 103 -11.11 -28.10 6.56
C LYS A 103 -12.07 -28.03 7.75
N ILE A 104 -11.69 -27.38 8.84
CA ILE A 104 -12.55 -27.19 10.03
C ILE A 104 -13.78 -26.35 9.65
N LYS A 105 -13.57 -25.22 8.96
CA LYS A 105 -14.66 -24.37 8.45
C LYS A 105 -15.66 -25.17 7.61
N ARG A 106 -15.19 -25.96 6.65
CA ARG A 106 -16.06 -26.82 5.82
C ARG A 106 -16.85 -27.81 6.66
N ARG A 107 -16.22 -28.51 7.62
CA ARG A 107 -16.91 -29.44 8.52
C ARG A 107 -18.00 -28.75 9.34
N ILE A 108 -17.74 -27.54 9.83
CA ILE A 108 -18.73 -26.73 10.55
C ILE A 108 -19.89 -26.38 9.62
N GLU A 109 -19.61 -25.90 8.41
CA GLU A 109 -20.63 -25.56 7.42
C GLU A 109 -21.51 -26.76 7.05
N ASP A 110 -20.90 -27.92 6.82
CA ASP A 110 -21.60 -29.17 6.51
C ASP A 110 -22.48 -29.63 7.70
N SER A 111 -21.97 -29.51 8.92
CA SER A 111 -22.70 -29.89 10.14
C SER A 111 -23.87 -28.96 10.45
N LEU A 112 -23.74 -27.66 10.16
CA LEU A 112 -24.78 -26.68 10.43
C LEU A 112 -25.94 -26.77 9.43
N GLN A 113 -25.68 -27.23 8.20
CA GLN A 113 -26.65 -27.21 7.09
C GLN A 113 -27.24 -25.81 6.81
N CYS A 114 -26.48 -24.77 7.15
CA CYS A 114 -26.91 -23.36 7.07
C CYS A 114 -26.22 -22.57 5.94
N GLY A 115 -25.60 -23.26 4.98
CA GLY A 115 -24.80 -22.62 3.94
C GLY A 115 -23.47 -22.04 4.46
N PRO A 116 -22.74 -21.29 3.62
CA PRO A 116 -21.39 -20.86 3.94
C PRO A 116 -21.38 -19.73 5.00
N ILE A 117 -20.38 -19.77 5.87
CA ILE A 117 -20.04 -18.71 6.80
C ILE A 117 -19.46 -17.53 6.02
N LYS A 118 -20.14 -16.38 6.11
CA LYS A 118 -19.74 -15.12 5.48
C LYS A 118 -19.53 -14.05 6.54
N PHE A 119 -18.52 -13.21 6.35
CA PHE A 119 -18.26 -12.08 7.22
C PHE A 119 -18.83 -10.81 6.57
N VAL A 120 -19.87 -10.24 7.18
CA VAL A 120 -20.63 -9.10 6.64
C VAL A 120 -20.76 -7.98 7.67
N ASN A 121 -21.51 -6.93 7.34
CA ASN A 121 -21.81 -5.80 8.23
C ASN A 121 -20.54 -5.17 8.83
N PRO A 122 -19.69 -4.55 8.00
CA PRO A 122 -18.48 -3.89 8.49
C PRO A 122 -18.83 -2.79 9.48
N ILE A 123 -18.22 -2.84 10.67
CA ILE A 123 -18.29 -1.80 11.69
C ILE A 123 -16.87 -1.31 11.94
N PHE A 124 -16.66 0.00 11.78
CA PHE A 124 -15.39 0.62 12.11
C PHE A 124 -15.28 0.85 13.62
N LEU A 125 -14.27 0.25 14.23
CA LEU A 125 -13.92 0.44 15.63
C LEU A 125 -12.75 1.42 15.70
N ALA A 126 -13.05 2.69 15.94
CA ALA A 126 -12.04 3.74 16.08
C ALA A 126 -11.23 3.54 17.36
N ASP A 127 -9.90 3.62 17.27
CA ASP A 127 -9.00 3.47 18.41
C ASP A 127 -9.26 4.55 19.46
N SER A 128 -9.46 5.80 19.03
CA SER A 128 -9.76 6.92 19.92
C SER A 128 -10.96 6.66 20.82
N ARG A 129 -11.87 5.76 20.39
CA ARG A 129 -13.10 5.41 21.12
C ARG A 129 -13.02 4.08 21.86
N THR A 130 -11.95 3.30 21.70
CA THR A 130 -11.88 1.92 22.19
C THR A 130 -10.58 1.56 22.90
N ILE A 131 -9.48 2.29 22.66
CA ILE A 131 -8.19 2.03 23.31
C ILE A 131 -8.27 2.37 24.81
N SER A 132 -7.77 1.46 25.65
CA SER A 132 -7.65 1.70 27.08
C SER A 132 -6.39 2.49 27.41
N ALA A 133 -6.42 3.19 28.55
CA ALA A 133 -5.24 3.88 29.06
C ALA A 133 -4.09 2.90 29.34
N SER A 134 -4.41 1.71 29.87
CA SER A 134 -3.42 0.67 30.17
C SER A 134 -2.68 0.17 28.93
N LEU A 135 -3.38 -0.05 27.81
CA LEU A 135 -2.75 -0.49 26.57
C LEU A 135 -1.83 0.60 26.00
N LEU A 136 -2.28 1.86 25.99
CA LEU A 136 -1.49 2.95 25.42
C LEU A 136 -0.26 3.31 26.28
N ILE A 137 -0.38 3.30 27.60
CA ILE A 137 0.75 3.49 28.53
C ILE A 137 1.78 2.37 28.34
N GLU A 138 1.34 1.11 28.26
CA GLU A 138 2.24 -0.03 28.01
C GLU A 138 2.96 0.12 26.66
N ASP A 139 2.26 0.51 25.60
CA ASP A 139 2.86 0.72 24.29
C ASP A 139 3.94 1.82 24.32
N ILE A 140 3.64 2.97 24.94
CA ILE A 140 4.59 4.07 25.09
C ILE A 140 5.81 3.63 25.89
N ASP A 141 5.63 2.99 27.04
CA ASP A 141 6.76 2.58 27.89
C ASP A 141 7.69 1.60 27.18
N TYR A 142 7.15 0.60 26.48
CA TYR A 142 7.98 -0.34 25.71
C TYR A 142 8.59 0.31 24.47
N ALA A 143 7.93 1.28 23.83
CA ALA A 143 8.54 2.05 22.74
C ALA A 143 9.75 2.86 23.23
N PHE A 144 9.68 3.47 24.42
CA PHE A 144 10.81 4.18 25.03
C PHE A 144 11.94 3.24 25.43
N LYS A 145 11.65 2.05 25.96
CA LYS A 145 12.66 1.00 26.19
C LYS A 145 13.40 0.65 24.90
N ALA A 146 12.64 0.45 23.82
CA ALA A 146 13.20 0.12 22.51
C ALA A 146 14.03 1.25 21.90
N TRP A 147 13.64 2.51 22.15
CA TRP A 147 14.39 3.67 21.67
C TRP A 147 15.78 3.81 22.31
N GLN A 148 16.02 3.18 23.47
CA GLN A 148 17.35 3.11 24.09
C GLN A 148 18.28 2.09 23.43
N LEU A 149 17.82 1.28 22.47
CA LEU A 149 18.68 0.29 21.80
C LEU A 149 19.70 0.95 20.86
N PRO A 150 20.89 0.36 20.66
CA PRO A 150 22.01 1.02 19.96
C PRO A 150 21.69 1.54 18.55
N TRP A 151 20.80 0.87 17.81
CA TRP A 151 20.38 1.29 16.46
C TRP A 151 19.25 2.31 16.46
N ALA A 152 18.55 2.50 17.58
CA ALA A 152 17.43 3.41 17.71
C ALA A 152 17.83 4.76 18.33
N GLN A 153 18.92 4.79 19.11
CA GLN A 153 19.40 6.00 19.80
C GLN A 153 19.72 7.18 18.86
N SER A 154 20.07 6.91 17.60
CA SER A 154 20.37 7.97 16.63
C SER A 154 19.12 8.57 15.97
N LEU A 155 17.92 8.08 16.31
CA LEU A 155 16.67 8.67 15.84
C LEU A 155 16.38 9.98 16.56
N THR A 156 15.98 10.99 15.79
CA THR A 156 15.33 12.17 16.35
C THR A 156 14.02 11.77 17.03
N PHE A 157 13.55 12.61 17.96
CA PHE A 157 12.24 12.40 18.58
C PHE A 157 11.10 12.35 17.54
N ASP A 158 11.25 13.09 16.44
CA ASP A 158 10.29 13.12 15.33
C ASP A 158 10.26 11.82 14.53
N GLU A 159 11.42 11.23 14.24
CA GLU A 159 11.48 9.91 13.61
C GLU A 159 10.97 8.82 14.55
N PHE A 160 11.31 8.90 15.85
CA PHE A 160 10.80 7.97 16.86
C PHE A 160 9.27 7.97 16.91
N ARG A 161 8.64 9.15 17.03
CA ARG A 161 7.18 9.26 17.15
C ARG A 161 6.42 8.81 15.90
N GLU A 162 7.01 8.95 14.71
CA GLU A 162 6.38 8.52 13.46
C GLU A 162 6.65 7.05 13.11
N LEU A 163 7.82 6.50 13.44
CA LEU A 163 8.29 5.23 12.87
C LEU A 163 8.41 4.08 13.88
N VAL A 164 8.53 4.38 15.18
CA VAL A 164 8.70 3.38 16.26
C VAL A 164 7.52 3.39 17.23
N LEU A 165 7.14 4.58 17.69
CA LEU A 165 6.09 4.81 18.69
C LEU A 165 4.70 4.31 18.28
N PRO A 166 4.23 4.38 17.02
CA PRO A 166 2.84 4.06 16.71
C PRO A 166 2.42 2.65 17.17
N HIS A 167 1.30 2.61 17.88
CA HIS A 167 0.71 1.40 18.46
C HIS A 167 0.12 0.42 17.42
N ARG A 168 0.14 0.80 16.13
CA ARG A 168 -0.40 0.04 15.00
C ARG A 168 0.47 0.17 13.76
N VAL A 169 0.55 -0.90 12.99
CA VAL A 169 1.24 -0.95 11.69
C VAL A 169 0.29 -0.57 10.56
N GLN A 170 -0.97 -1.02 10.61
CA GLN A 170 -2.01 -0.71 9.63
C GLN A 170 -3.43 -0.65 10.24
N ASN A 171 -4.32 -1.57 9.85
CA ASN A 171 -5.74 -1.60 10.16
C ASN A 171 -6.14 -2.78 11.06
N GLU A 172 -5.16 -3.40 11.71
CA GLU A 172 -5.34 -4.54 12.60
C GLU A 172 -6.08 -4.22 13.90
N PRO A 173 -6.72 -5.22 14.54
CA PRO A 173 -7.31 -5.06 15.86
C PRO A 173 -6.28 -4.69 16.93
N LEU A 174 -6.68 -3.85 17.89
CA LEU A 174 -5.88 -3.46 19.06
C LEU A 174 -5.50 -4.69 19.90
N GLN A 175 -4.22 -4.79 20.26
CA GLN A 175 -3.63 -5.94 20.95
C GLN A 175 -2.44 -5.48 21.81
N HIS A 176 -2.14 -6.20 22.89
CA HIS A 176 -0.93 -6.04 23.71
C HIS A 176 0.32 -6.63 23.04
N TRP A 177 0.57 -6.25 21.78
CA TRP A 177 1.60 -6.90 20.95
C TRP A 177 3.02 -6.46 21.31
N ARG A 178 3.23 -5.17 21.65
CA ARG A 178 4.59 -4.61 21.79
C ARG A 178 5.34 -5.24 22.94
N LYS A 179 4.71 -5.28 24.12
CA LYS A 179 5.26 -5.93 25.31
C LYS A 179 5.61 -7.39 25.03
N TRP A 180 4.66 -8.14 24.46
CA TRP A 180 4.86 -9.55 24.16
C TRP A 180 6.03 -9.75 23.18
N CYS A 181 6.08 -9.00 22.08
CA CYS A 181 7.17 -9.09 21.11
C CYS A 181 8.52 -8.69 21.72
N TRP A 182 8.56 -7.65 22.57
CA TRP A 182 9.78 -7.24 23.27
C TRP A 182 10.32 -8.36 24.17
N GLU A 183 9.45 -8.93 25.01
CA GLU A 183 9.83 -9.97 25.98
C GLU A 183 10.28 -11.28 25.29
N HIS A 184 9.85 -11.51 24.05
CA HIS A 184 10.22 -12.67 23.25
C HIS A 184 11.24 -12.36 22.13
N SER A 185 11.94 -11.23 22.20
CA SER A 185 12.85 -10.76 21.14
C SER A 185 14.28 -11.34 21.20
N GLU A 186 14.60 -12.18 22.19
CA GLU A 186 15.94 -12.75 22.40
C GLU A 186 16.51 -13.43 21.15
N TRP A 187 15.66 -14.13 20.38
CA TRP A 187 16.05 -14.80 19.15
C TRP A 187 16.57 -13.84 18.08
N ILE A 188 16.11 -12.58 18.07
CA ILE A 188 16.55 -11.55 17.14
C ILE A 188 17.96 -11.13 17.50
N PHE A 189 18.21 -10.78 18.76
CA PHE A 189 19.53 -10.35 19.23
C PHE A 189 20.59 -11.42 19.03
N LYS A 190 20.26 -12.68 19.34
CA LYS A 190 21.14 -13.83 19.13
C LYS A 190 21.53 -13.99 17.65
N LYS A 191 20.55 -13.91 16.74
CA LYS A 191 20.80 -14.06 15.29
C LYS A 191 21.46 -12.83 14.65
N ALA A 192 21.17 -11.63 15.16
CA ALA A 192 21.80 -10.40 14.69
C ALA A 192 23.29 -10.34 15.06
N GLY A 193 23.71 -11.09 16.08
CA GLY A 193 25.12 -11.27 16.45
C GLY A 193 25.78 -9.95 16.87
N GLY A 194 25.07 -9.13 17.66
CA GLY A 194 25.55 -7.83 18.11
C GLY A 194 25.57 -6.72 17.05
N SER A 195 25.02 -6.97 15.86
CA SER A 195 24.88 -5.96 14.80
C SER A 195 24.06 -4.76 15.28
N THR A 196 24.49 -3.55 14.91
CA THR A 196 23.72 -2.30 15.05
C THR A 196 23.17 -1.79 13.72
N ASP A 197 23.43 -2.49 12.62
CA ASP A 197 22.83 -2.18 11.31
C ASP A 197 21.34 -2.55 11.28
N ARG A 198 20.48 -1.52 11.18
CA ARG A 198 19.02 -1.64 11.11
C ARG A 198 18.57 -2.57 9.99
N ILE A 199 19.20 -2.50 8.82
CA ILE A 199 18.84 -3.28 7.63
C ILE A 199 19.15 -4.75 7.84
N LYS A 200 20.32 -5.05 8.43
CA LYS A 200 20.70 -6.43 8.77
C LYS A 200 19.76 -7.03 9.81
N ILE A 201 19.43 -6.28 10.87
CA ILE A 201 18.49 -6.73 11.92
C ILE A 201 17.11 -6.98 11.31
N ALA A 202 16.63 -6.06 10.48
CA ALA A 202 15.34 -6.22 9.81
C ALA A 202 15.31 -7.46 8.90
N GLY A 203 16.41 -7.71 8.17
CA GLY A 203 16.57 -8.95 7.40
C GLY A 203 16.51 -10.22 8.24
N VAL A 204 17.14 -10.22 9.43
CA VAL A 204 17.06 -11.36 10.37
C VAL A 204 15.61 -11.63 10.79
N VAL A 205 14.84 -10.58 11.09
CA VAL A 205 13.42 -10.71 11.46
C VAL A 205 12.63 -11.28 10.29
N ASN A 206 12.79 -10.68 9.11
CA ASN A 206 12.08 -11.09 7.89
C ASN A 206 12.32 -12.56 7.53
N ASP A 207 13.59 -12.95 7.42
CA ASP A 207 14.01 -14.30 7.03
C ASP A 207 13.60 -15.35 8.08
N SER A 208 13.50 -14.94 9.35
CA SER A 208 13.06 -15.85 10.43
C SER A 208 11.56 -16.09 10.38
N LEU A 209 10.76 -15.04 10.14
CA LEU A 209 9.30 -15.16 10.03
C LEU A 209 8.88 -15.86 8.73
N GLY A 210 9.63 -15.67 7.63
CA GLY A 210 9.37 -16.36 6.36
C GLY A 210 9.53 -17.87 6.36
N LYS A 211 10.11 -18.45 7.42
CA LYS A 211 10.12 -19.91 7.64
C LYS A 211 8.79 -20.45 8.16
N PHE A 212 7.91 -19.57 8.63
CA PHE A 212 6.72 -19.93 9.40
C PHE A 212 5.43 -19.36 8.82
N TYR A 213 5.47 -18.29 8.04
CA TYR A 213 4.30 -17.63 7.50
C TYR A 213 4.34 -17.61 5.97
N GLY A 214 3.16 -17.57 5.34
CA GLY A 214 3.01 -17.44 3.89
C GLY A 214 1.86 -16.52 3.49
N TYR A 215 1.84 -16.08 2.23
CA TYR A 215 0.73 -15.33 1.65
C TYR A 215 -0.42 -16.27 1.28
N ILE A 216 -1.63 -15.97 1.78
CA ILE A 216 -2.80 -16.88 1.67
C ILE A 216 -4.09 -16.17 1.23
N HIS A 217 -4.00 -14.99 0.59
CA HIS A 217 -5.16 -14.14 0.25
C HIS A 217 -6.35 -14.90 -0.32
N ASP A 218 -6.15 -15.73 -1.35
CA ASP A 218 -7.23 -16.47 -2.00
C ASP A 218 -7.86 -17.54 -1.09
N ALA A 219 -7.06 -18.12 -0.19
CA ALA A 219 -7.51 -19.15 0.74
C ALA A 219 -8.36 -18.60 1.91
N ILE A 220 -8.37 -17.29 2.11
CA ILE A 220 -9.13 -16.59 3.16
C ILE A 220 -10.09 -15.53 2.61
N ASN A 221 -10.48 -15.64 1.33
CA ASN A 221 -11.35 -14.67 0.66
C ASN A 221 -12.71 -14.42 1.34
N TYR A 222 -13.15 -15.33 2.23
CA TYR A 222 -14.37 -15.19 3.02
C TYR A 222 -14.21 -14.24 4.22
N PHE A 223 -12.98 -13.89 4.61
CA PHE A 223 -12.66 -13.02 5.75
C PHE A 223 -12.07 -11.67 5.27
N PRO A 224 -12.84 -10.57 5.31
CA PRO A 224 -12.43 -9.29 4.73
C PRO A 224 -11.61 -8.38 5.67
N GLY A 225 -11.62 -8.60 6.99
CA GLY A 225 -10.87 -7.77 7.95
C GLY A 225 -9.42 -8.21 8.12
N THR A 226 -8.57 -7.43 8.78
CA THR A 226 -7.17 -7.79 9.12
C THR A 226 -7.12 -8.78 10.30
N PHE A 227 -6.15 -9.69 10.32
CA PHE A 227 -6.00 -10.68 11.38
C PHE A 227 -5.41 -10.09 12.67
N THR A 228 -5.75 -10.72 13.79
CA THR A 228 -4.97 -10.62 15.04
C THR A 228 -3.67 -11.43 14.92
N MET A 229 -2.72 -11.22 15.83
CA MET A 229 -1.52 -12.06 15.91
C MET A 229 -1.87 -13.53 16.13
N ASP A 230 -2.88 -13.81 16.96
CA ASP A 230 -3.34 -15.18 17.21
C ASP A 230 -3.95 -15.83 15.96
N GLN A 231 -4.77 -15.10 15.22
CA GLN A 231 -5.33 -15.58 13.96
C GLN A 231 -4.22 -15.87 12.94
N LEU A 232 -3.20 -15.01 12.87
CA LEU A 232 -2.06 -15.23 12.00
C LEU A 232 -1.24 -16.45 12.44
N ARG A 233 -1.02 -16.61 13.75
CA ARG A 233 -0.35 -17.77 14.35
C ARG A 233 -1.07 -19.08 14.04
N VAL A 234 -2.40 -19.10 14.09
CA VAL A 234 -3.23 -20.27 13.78
C VAL A 234 -3.15 -20.61 12.28
N THR A 235 -3.25 -19.60 11.41
CA THR A 235 -3.33 -19.78 9.96
C THR A 235 -1.99 -19.99 9.27
N ARG A 236 -0.85 -19.68 9.94
CA ARG A 236 0.50 -19.70 9.34
C ARG A 236 0.58 -18.81 8.08
N GLY A 237 -0.22 -17.76 8.00
CA GLY A 237 -0.20 -16.88 6.85
C GLY A 237 -1.30 -15.84 6.84
N GLY A 238 -1.13 -14.81 6.00
CA GLY A 238 -2.14 -13.78 5.81
C GLY A 238 -2.03 -13.09 4.45
N ARG A 239 -2.65 -11.92 4.30
CA ARG A 239 -2.46 -11.02 3.14
C ARG A 239 -1.22 -10.15 3.36
N CYS A 240 -0.91 -9.30 2.40
CA CYS A 240 0.21 -8.36 2.51
C CYS A 240 0.09 -7.49 3.77
N GLU A 241 -1.11 -7.05 4.11
CA GLU A 241 -1.37 -6.25 5.31
C GLU A 241 -1.06 -7.02 6.60
N ASP A 242 -1.52 -8.27 6.68
CA ASP A 242 -1.33 -9.12 7.85
C ASP A 242 0.15 -9.50 8.04
N LEU A 243 0.87 -9.72 6.94
CA LEU A 243 2.29 -10.03 6.94
C LEU A 243 3.13 -8.79 7.31
N ASN A 244 2.77 -7.62 6.77
CA ASN A 244 3.38 -6.35 7.16
C ASN A 244 3.15 -6.06 8.65
N MET A 245 1.94 -6.33 9.16
CA MET A 245 1.64 -6.19 10.59
C MET A 245 2.58 -7.04 11.44
N ILE A 246 2.68 -8.36 11.22
CA ILE A 246 3.50 -9.20 12.11
C ILE A 246 4.98 -8.85 12.05
N VAL A 247 5.51 -8.58 10.85
CA VAL A 247 6.92 -8.18 10.72
C VAL A 247 7.13 -6.81 11.36
N GLY A 248 6.25 -5.85 11.10
CA GLY A 248 6.30 -4.51 11.67
C GLY A 248 6.21 -4.50 13.20
N TYR A 249 5.42 -5.39 13.80
CA TYR A 249 5.35 -5.59 15.25
C TYR A 249 6.70 -6.01 15.82
N TRP A 250 7.33 -7.05 15.27
CA TRP A 250 8.64 -7.49 15.73
C TRP A 250 9.70 -6.39 15.57
N LEU A 251 9.70 -5.69 14.42
CA LEU A 251 10.64 -4.58 14.16
C LEU A 251 10.47 -3.43 15.14
N ARG A 252 9.24 -2.91 15.31
CA ARG A 252 8.96 -1.78 16.22
C ARG A 252 9.14 -2.15 17.67
N ALA A 253 8.85 -3.39 18.07
CA ALA A 253 9.08 -3.85 19.42
C ALA A 253 10.55 -3.66 19.81
N ILE A 254 11.49 -3.97 18.92
CA ILE A 254 12.93 -3.77 19.14
C ILE A 254 13.47 -2.42 18.61
N GLY A 255 12.60 -1.44 18.34
CA GLY A 255 13.03 -0.08 18.03
C GLY A 255 13.59 0.12 16.62
N ILE A 256 13.35 -0.81 15.69
CA ILE A 256 13.69 -0.61 14.28
C ILE A 256 12.68 0.36 13.67
N PRO A 257 13.11 1.54 13.18
CA PRO A 257 12.22 2.54 12.60
C PRO A 257 11.72 2.06 11.24
N MET A 258 10.39 1.95 11.09
CA MET A 258 9.81 1.49 9.84
C MET A 258 8.45 2.15 9.56
N SER A 259 8.12 2.25 8.27
CA SER A 259 6.82 2.67 7.79
C SER A 259 6.21 1.63 6.87
N THR A 260 4.89 1.66 6.74
CA THR A 260 4.17 0.92 5.73
C THR A 260 4.02 1.77 4.48
N GLU A 261 4.31 1.18 3.33
CA GLU A 261 4.22 1.82 2.03
C GLU A 261 3.39 0.97 1.09
N PHE A 262 2.87 1.59 0.04
CA PHE A 262 1.97 0.91 -0.86
C PHE A 262 1.87 1.56 -2.23
N THR A 263 1.31 0.79 -3.16
CA THR A 263 0.78 1.29 -4.43
C THR A 263 -0.66 0.83 -4.56
N PHE A 264 -1.57 1.72 -5.00
CA PHE A 264 -2.97 1.34 -5.26
C PHE A 264 -3.09 0.38 -6.44
N TYR A 265 -2.26 0.60 -7.47
CA TYR A 265 -2.27 -0.18 -8.71
C TYR A 265 -0.86 -0.27 -9.27
N TRP A 266 -0.42 -1.50 -9.54
CA TRP A 266 0.75 -1.71 -10.39
C TRP A 266 0.49 -1.20 -11.80
N ALA A 267 1.49 -0.52 -12.40
CA ALA A 267 1.42 -0.05 -13.77
C ALA A 267 1.29 -1.22 -14.75
N ASN A 268 1.87 -2.38 -14.42
CA ASN A 268 1.93 -3.59 -15.25
C ASN A 268 1.25 -4.83 -14.64
N GLY A 269 0.31 -4.65 -13.70
CA GLY A 269 -0.43 -5.74 -13.03
C GLY A 269 -1.94 -5.67 -13.24
N ASN A 270 -2.65 -6.81 -13.10
CA ASN A 270 -4.13 -6.90 -13.25
C ASN A 270 -4.85 -7.31 -11.96
N PHE A 271 -4.16 -7.25 -10.83
CA PHE A 271 -4.62 -7.78 -9.55
C PHE A 271 -4.59 -6.71 -8.44
N GLY A 272 -4.70 -5.44 -8.83
CA GLY A 272 -4.72 -4.32 -7.89
C GLY A 272 -3.33 -3.83 -7.50
N GLY A 273 -3.20 -3.45 -6.23
CA GLY A 273 -2.03 -2.85 -5.61
C GLY A 273 -1.17 -3.82 -4.82
N HIS A 274 -0.33 -3.27 -3.94
CA HIS A 274 0.50 -4.01 -3.01
C HIS A 274 0.90 -3.09 -1.86
N SER A 275 1.11 -3.67 -0.67
CA SER A 275 1.68 -2.97 0.48
C SER A 275 2.93 -3.69 0.98
N TRP A 276 3.94 -2.94 1.38
CA TRP A 276 5.22 -3.42 1.89
C TRP A 276 5.69 -2.58 3.08
N LEU A 277 6.76 -3.01 3.75
CA LEU A 277 7.40 -2.20 4.80
C LEU A 277 8.64 -1.52 4.24
N ALA A 278 9.05 -0.39 4.81
CA ALA A 278 10.33 0.23 4.54
C ALA A 278 11.01 0.65 5.84
N VAL A 279 12.30 0.32 5.97
CA VAL A 279 13.11 0.60 7.16
C VAL A 279 13.91 1.87 6.94
N LEU A 280 13.88 2.79 7.90
CA LEU A 280 14.71 3.99 7.86
C LEU A 280 16.16 3.64 8.22
N ASP A 281 17.04 3.68 7.22
CA ASP A 281 18.47 3.47 7.39
C ASP A 281 19.12 4.64 8.16
N THR A 282 20.30 4.42 8.72
CA THR A 282 21.08 5.48 9.39
C THR A 282 21.54 6.58 8.43
N THR A 283 21.50 6.31 7.12
CA THR A 283 21.72 7.29 6.05
C THR A 283 20.54 8.25 5.81
N GLY A 284 19.40 8.02 6.47
CA GLY A 284 18.17 8.79 6.26
C GLY A 284 17.32 8.30 5.08
N LYS A 285 17.77 7.29 4.33
CA LYS A 285 17.00 6.67 3.25
C LYS A 285 16.13 5.54 3.77
N PHE A 286 14.93 5.39 3.19
CA PHE A 286 14.08 4.23 3.42
C PHE A 286 14.49 3.08 2.50
N VAL A 287 14.60 1.88 3.07
CA VAL A 287 14.94 0.65 2.34
C VAL A 287 13.72 -0.28 2.38
N PRO A 288 13.09 -0.58 1.22
CA PRO A 288 11.89 -1.40 1.17
C PRO A 288 12.19 -2.87 1.54
N MET A 289 11.17 -3.57 2.05
CA MET A 289 11.13 -5.01 2.30
C MET A 289 9.73 -5.57 2.03
N ASN A 290 9.65 -6.68 1.29
CA ASN A 290 8.41 -7.46 1.25
C ASN A 290 8.42 -8.39 2.45
N ALA A 291 7.49 -8.15 3.38
CA ALA A 291 7.33 -8.98 4.57
C ALA A 291 7.40 -10.47 4.20
N ILE A 292 8.21 -11.21 4.95
CA ILE A 292 8.52 -12.64 4.87
C ILE A 292 9.16 -13.18 3.57
N TYR A 293 9.16 -12.43 2.46
CA TYR A 293 9.66 -12.89 1.16
C TYR A 293 11.01 -12.29 0.79
N ASP A 294 11.10 -10.97 0.81
CA ASP A 294 12.28 -10.25 0.34
C ASP A 294 12.80 -9.35 1.46
N LYS A 295 13.96 -9.71 2.01
CA LYS A 295 14.63 -8.90 3.02
C LYS A 295 15.04 -7.53 2.46
N PRO A 296 15.17 -6.48 3.31
CA PRO A 296 15.61 -5.18 2.83
C PRO A 296 17.06 -5.24 2.32
N VAL A 297 17.29 -4.66 1.15
CA VAL A 297 18.60 -4.53 0.52
C VAL A 297 18.75 -3.08 0.06
N ARG A 298 19.82 -2.41 0.52
CA ARG A 298 20.12 -1.03 0.12
C ARG A 298 20.25 -0.93 -1.40
N ASP A 299 19.76 0.18 -1.95
CA ASP A 299 19.85 0.51 -3.37
C ASP A 299 19.23 -0.53 -4.33
N SER A 300 18.28 -1.34 -3.83
CA SER A 300 17.54 -2.32 -4.63
C SER A 300 16.04 -2.24 -4.37
N LEU A 301 15.25 -2.20 -5.44
CA LEU A 301 13.80 -2.41 -5.35
C LEU A 301 13.49 -3.90 -5.30
N LEU A 302 12.42 -4.27 -4.60
CA LEU A 302 12.02 -5.66 -4.37
C LEU A 302 10.83 -6.07 -5.23
N PHE A 303 10.52 -5.29 -6.25
CA PHE A 303 9.34 -5.46 -7.08
C PHE A 303 9.57 -6.41 -8.25
N GLN A 304 10.77 -6.99 -8.38
CA GLN A 304 11.15 -7.89 -9.48
C GLN A 304 10.79 -7.28 -10.85
N ASN A 305 9.76 -7.80 -11.52
CA ASN A 305 9.28 -7.32 -12.82
C ASN A 305 8.07 -6.37 -12.71
N MET A 306 7.57 -6.07 -11.51
CA MET A 306 6.44 -5.18 -11.29
C MET A 306 6.88 -3.71 -11.37
N ARG A 307 6.05 -2.88 -11.99
CA ARG A 307 6.31 -1.45 -12.24
C ARG A 307 5.37 -0.58 -11.45
N LEU A 308 5.93 0.36 -10.70
CA LEU A 308 5.16 1.36 -9.98
C LEU A 308 4.55 2.36 -10.96
N ALA A 309 3.28 2.72 -10.74
CA ALA A 309 2.70 3.93 -11.31
C ALA A 309 2.87 5.13 -10.39
N LYS A 310 2.67 4.87 -9.09
CA LYS A 310 2.84 5.77 -7.93
C LYS A 310 3.18 4.92 -6.72
N ALA A 311 3.93 5.46 -5.77
CA ALA A 311 4.15 4.86 -4.46
C ALA A 311 3.85 5.87 -3.35
N TYR A 312 3.29 5.38 -2.24
CA TYR A 312 2.88 6.21 -1.12
C TYR A 312 3.41 5.63 0.19
N ARG A 313 3.71 6.51 1.15
CA ARG A 313 4.14 6.14 2.49
C ARG A 313 3.11 6.62 3.50
N TYR A 314 2.64 5.71 4.35
CA TYR A 314 1.77 6.08 5.45
C TYR A 314 2.52 6.93 6.47
N SER A 315 1.80 7.88 7.07
CA SER A 315 2.26 8.71 8.18
C SER A 315 1.30 8.52 9.34
N TYR A 316 1.82 8.44 10.56
CA TYR A 316 0.93 8.38 11.72
C TYR A 316 0.27 9.74 11.93
N ARG A 317 1.04 10.81 11.76
CA ARG A 317 0.53 12.18 11.84
C ARG A 317 -0.58 12.46 10.84
N ILE A 318 -1.54 13.25 11.30
CA ILE A 318 -2.64 13.81 10.52
C ILE A 318 -2.34 15.30 10.30
N ASP A 319 -2.50 15.74 9.04
CA ASP A 319 -2.40 17.15 8.68
C ASP A 319 -3.44 17.96 9.49
N GLY A 320 -3.03 19.10 10.04
CA GLY A 320 -3.89 19.94 10.89
C GLY A 320 -5.14 20.49 10.19
N HIS A 321 -5.17 20.50 8.86
CA HIS A 321 -6.36 20.91 8.09
C HIS A 321 -7.33 19.75 7.82
N THR A 322 -7.00 18.53 8.22
CA THR A 322 -7.86 17.35 8.01
C THR A 322 -9.04 17.38 8.98
N ILE A 323 -10.25 17.46 8.45
CA ILE A 323 -11.49 17.33 9.24
C ILE A 323 -12.02 15.91 9.04
N LEU A 324 -12.18 15.18 10.14
CA LEU A 324 -12.69 13.80 10.14
C LEU A 324 -14.06 13.74 10.81
N ASN A 325 -15.01 13.10 10.12
CA ASN A 325 -16.33 12.84 10.67
C ASN A 325 -16.28 11.65 11.63
N GLU A 326 -17.18 11.62 12.60
CA GLU A 326 -17.33 10.49 13.51
C GLU A 326 -17.49 9.16 12.75
N GLY A 327 -16.66 8.18 13.09
CA GLY A 327 -16.70 6.84 12.47
C GLY A 327 -16.03 6.75 11.10
N GLN A 328 -15.39 7.82 10.61
CA GLN A 328 -14.63 7.79 9.36
C GLN A 328 -13.30 7.06 9.56
N ASN A 329 -13.04 6.03 8.76
CA ASN A 329 -11.70 5.42 8.66
C ASN A 329 -10.80 6.32 7.79
N PHE A 330 -9.62 6.68 8.30
CA PHE A 330 -8.66 7.54 7.63
C PHE A 330 -7.22 7.19 8.00
N GLN A 331 -6.37 7.12 6.97
CA GLN A 331 -4.92 7.02 7.12
C GLN A 331 -4.25 8.12 6.30
N SER A 332 -3.35 8.87 6.93
CA SER A 332 -2.56 9.86 6.21
C SER A 332 -1.43 9.17 5.45
N TYR A 333 -1.20 9.62 4.22
CA TYR A 333 -0.07 9.18 3.42
C TYR A 333 0.40 10.32 2.52
N HIS A 334 1.64 10.22 2.07
CA HIS A 334 2.22 11.14 1.09
C HIS A 334 2.88 10.36 -0.05
N ASP A 335 3.04 11.04 -1.17
CA ASP A 335 3.66 10.52 -2.38
C ASP A 335 5.18 10.40 -2.20
N ILE A 336 5.71 9.22 -2.48
CA ILE A 336 7.14 8.91 -2.43
C ILE A 336 7.64 8.33 -3.74
N THR A 337 6.90 8.54 -4.85
CA THR A 337 7.22 7.90 -6.15
C THR A 337 8.65 8.21 -6.60
N ARG A 338 9.10 9.46 -6.41
CA ARG A 338 10.46 9.93 -6.70
C ARG A 338 11.56 9.24 -5.88
N GLU A 339 11.23 8.66 -4.73
CA GLU A 339 12.20 7.92 -3.92
C GLU A 339 12.56 6.56 -4.55
N TYR A 340 11.70 6.02 -5.42
CA TYR A 340 11.89 4.70 -6.00
C TYR A 340 12.19 4.69 -7.49
N VAL A 341 11.56 5.57 -8.26
CA VAL A 341 11.65 5.53 -9.71
C VAL A 341 11.77 6.94 -10.29
N SER A 342 12.28 7.01 -11.51
CA SER A 342 12.23 8.22 -12.31
C SER A 342 10.78 8.64 -12.53
N THR A 343 10.55 9.95 -12.52
CA THR A 343 9.22 10.53 -12.69
C THR A 343 9.25 11.73 -13.61
N ILE A 344 8.12 11.99 -14.27
CA ILE A 344 7.87 13.25 -14.99
C ILE A 344 6.60 13.92 -14.47
N ASP A 345 6.42 15.20 -14.80
CA ASP A 345 5.14 15.89 -14.67
C ASP A 345 4.39 15.81 -16.01
N TYR A 346 3.11 15.48 -15.98
CA TYR A 346 2.25 15.42 -17.16
C TYR A 346 1.23 16.54 -17.15
N ALA A 347 1.23 17.37 -18.19
CA ALA A 347 0.26 18.44 -18.38
C ALA A 347 -0.72 18.09 -19.50
N MET A 348 -1.99 18.40 -19.29
CA MET A 348 -3.02 18.31 -20.33
C MET A 348 -4.02 19.46 -20.23
N LYS A 349 -4.60 19.81 -21.36
CA LYS A 349 -5.79 20.68 -21.38
C LYS A 349 -7.02 19.92 -20.93
N VAL A 350 -7.87 20.61 -20.17
CA VAL A 350 -9.20 20.13 -19.80
C VAL A 350 -10.06 20.12 -21.06
N PRO A 351 -10.64 18.96 -21.45
CA PRO A 351 -11.55 18.90 -22.59
C PRO A 351 -12.76 19.82 -22.41
N GLU A 352 -13.22 20.43 -23.50
CA GLU A 352 -14.41 21.28 -23.48
C GLU A 352 -15.65 20.49 -23.01
N GLY A 353 -16.45 21.10 -22.14
CA GLY A 353 -17.64 20.47 -21.54
C GLY A 353 -17.33 19.44 -20.45
N GLU A 354 -16.06 19.17 -20.12
CA GLU A 354 -15.72 18.27 -19.01
C GLU A 354 -15.71 19.05 -17.69
N HIS A 355 -16.67 18.73 -16.83
CA HIS A 355 -16.85 19.37 -15.52
C HIS A 355 -16.47 18.45 -14.36
N ASP A 356 -16.33 17.15 -14.62
CA ASP A 356 -15.95 16.17 -13.60
C ASP A 356 -14.47 16.31 -13.23
N LYS A 357 -14.12 15.81 -12.03
CA LYS A 357 -12.73 15.72 -11.61
C LYS A 357 -11.99 14.72 -12.52
N ILE A 358 -10.98 15.22 -13.23
CA ILE A 358 -10.10 14.40 -14.07
C ILE A 358 -8.99 13.79 -13.21
N PHE A 359 -8.85 12.47 -13.31
CA PHE A 359 -7.77 11.68 -12.74
C PHE A 359 -6.85 11.20 -13.87
N LEU A 360 -5.62 10.85 -13.51
CA LEU A 360 -4.80 10.01 -14.38
C LEU A 360 -5.02 8.55 -13.98
N GLY A 361 -5.34 7.71 -14.94
CA GLY A 361 -5.59 6.30 -14.73
C GLY A 361 -4.47 5.42 -15.28
N VAL A 362 -4.25 4.27 -14.64
CA VAL A 362 -3.42 3.18 -15.17
C VAL A 362 -4.28 1.98 -15.50
N LEU A 363 -3.90 1.26 -16.55
CA LEU A 363 -4.65 0.08 -16.96
C LEU A 363 -4.39 -1.07 -15.97
N ASN A 364 -5.40 -1.52 -15.23
CA ASN A 364 -5.33 -2.63 -14.28
C ASN A 364 -6.66 -3.39 -14.30
N GLY A 365 -6.65 -4.60 -14.87
CA GLY A 365 -7.89 -5.31 -15.24
C GLY A 365 -8.39 -4.91 -16.63
N LYS A 366 -9.71 -4.88 -16.85
CA LYS A 366 -10.31 -4.47 -18.13
C LYS A 366 -10.11 -2.97 -18.37
N TYR A 367 -10.35 -2.14 -17.36
CA TYR A 367 -10.41 -0.68 -17.49
C TYR A 367 -9.27 0.06 -16.76
N TRP A 368 -9.22 1.37 -16.97
CA TRP A 368 -8.29 2.30 -16.34
C TRP A 368 -8.71 2.57 -14.90
N LYS A 369 -7.78 2.47 -13.95
CA LYS A 369 -8.02 2.70 -12.53
C LYS A 369 -7.44 4.05 -12.09
N PRO A 370 -8.20 4.89 -11.37
CA PRO A 370 -7.76 6.23 -11.01
C PRO A 370 -6.59 6.20 -10.03
N LEU A 371 -5.57 7.02 -10.29
CA LEU A 371 -4.46 7.24 -9.37
C LEU A 371 -4.74 8.46 -8.49
N GLN A 372 -4.31 8.37 -7.23
CA GLN A 372 -4.35 9.49 -6.28
C GLN A 372 -3.12 10.39 -6.48
N ILE A 373 -3.25 11.37 -7.37
CA ILE A 373 -2.14 12.25 -7.73
C ILE A 373 -2.45 13.68 -7.30
N LYS A 374 -1.45 14.36 -6.74
CA LYS A 374 -1.51 15.81 -6.52
C LYS A 374 -1.58 16.52 -7.88
N THR A 375 -2.68 17.22 -8.12
CA THR A 375 -2.87 18.01 -9.33
C THR A 375 -2.67 19.49 -9.08
N THR A 376 -2.22 20.22 -10.09
CA THR A 376 -2.20 21.70 -10.10
C THR A 376 -2.97 22.18 -11.32
N ARG A 377 -3.86 23.17 -11.14
CA ARG A 377 -4.57 23.81 -12.25
C ARG A 377 -3.84 25.08 -12.68
N ASN A 378 -3.63 25.22 -13.98
CA ASN A 378 -3.08 26.43 -14.59
C ASN A 378 -3.97 26.81 -15.78
N GLY A 379 -4.90 27.74 -15.56
CA GLY A 379 -5.92 28.11 -16.55
C GLY A 379 -6.80 26.92 -16.97
N ASP A 380 -6.77 26.61 -18.26
CA ASP A 380 -7.47 25.48 -18.90
C ASP A 380 -6.72 24.15 -18.76
N SER A 381 -5.56 24.13 -18.09
CA SER A 381 -4.67 22.98 -18.03
C SER A 381 -4.57 22.39 -16.61
N ILE A 382 -4.42 21.07 -16.54
CA ILE A 382 -4.17 20.31 -15.32
C ILE A 382 -2.80 19.64 -15.43
N ILE A 383 -2.02 19.74 -14.36
CA ILE A 383 -0.69 19.12 -14.23
C ILE A 383 -0.77 18.01 -13.19
N PHE A 384 -0.46 16.79 -13.59
CA PHE A 384 -0.30 15.61 -12.75
C PHE A 384 1.18 15.45 -12.41
N ARG A 385 1.53 15.49 -11.13
CA ARG A 385 2.93 15.46 -10.71
C ARG A 385 3.46 14.06 -10.47
N ASP A 386 4.74 13.90 -10.72
CA ASP A 386 5.56 12.77 -10.27
C ASP A 386 5.06 11.40 -10.77
N ILE A 387 4.58 11.33 -12.01
CA ILE A 387 4.13 10.06 -12.58
C ILE A 387 5.33 9.22 -12.97
N ALA A 388 5.33 7.95 -12.59
CA ALA A 388 6.43 7.04 -12.86
C ALA A 388 6.60 6.78 -14.37
N ASN A 389 7.84 6.57 -14.80
CA ASN A 389 8.12 6.08 -16.13
C ASN A 389 9.07 4.88 -16.09
N PRO A 390 8.86 3.85 -16.94
CA PRO A 390 7.86 3.79 -18.01
C PRO A 390 6.49 3.25 -17.54
N ALA A 391 5.40 3.83 -18.05
CA ALA A 391 4.05 3.33 -17.75
C ALA A 391 3.00 3.84 -18.76
N LEU A 392 1.92 3.07 -18.92
CA LEU A 392 0.79 3.41 -19.77
C LEU A 392 -0.31 4.08 -18.94
N TYR A 393 -0.72 5.27 -19.37
CA TYR A 393 -1.70 6.10 -18.68
C TYR A 393 -2.85 6.51 -19.60
N ALA A 394 -3.97 6.91 -18.99
CA ALA A 394 -5.03 7.63 -19.69
C ALA A 394 -5.69 8.66 -18.75
N PRO A 395 -6.01 9.87 -19.22
CA PRO A 395 -6.88 10.77 -18.49
C PRO A 395 -8.29 10.20 -18.40
N ILE A 396 -8.84 10.13 -17.19
CA ILE A 396 -10.14 9.52 -16.92
C ILE A 396 -10.99 10.37 -15.98
N VAL A 397 -12.29 10.14 -16.03
CA VAL A 397 -13.24 10.53 -14.97
C VAL A 397 -13.82 9.28 -14.33
N VAL A 398 -14.19 9.39 -13.06
CA VAL A 398 -14.84 8.32 -12.29
C VAL A 398 -16.35 8.57 -12.32
N LEU A 399 -17.11 7.61 -12.84
CA LEU A 399 -18.55 7.70 -12.97
C LEU A 399 -19.24 7.10 -11.75
N ASP A 400 -20.36 7.70 -11.35
CA ASP A 400 -21.21 7.23 -10.23
C ASP A 400 -20.45 7.03 -8.89
N GLY A 401 -19.30 7.67 -8.73
CA GLY A 401 -18.42 7.52 -7.57
C GLY A 401 -17.75 6.14 -7.43
N LYS A 402 -17.75 5.31 -8.48
CA LYS A 402 -17.23 3.93 -8.45
C LYS A 402 -15.95 3.80 -9.26
N GLU A 403 -14.83 3.45 -8.61
CA GLU A 403 -13.51 3.33 -9.26
C GLU A 403 -13.46 2.23 -10.34
N GLU A 404 -14.39 1.28 -10.31
CA GLU A 404 -14.58 0.30 -11.37
C GLU A 404 -15.27 0.85 -12.63
N ASN A 405 -15.96 1.99 -12.52
CA ASN A 405 -16.70 2.62 -13.61
C ASN A 405 -16.00 3.91 -14.04
N THR A 406 -15.06 3.79 -14.98
CA THR A 406 -14.25 4.91 -15.46
C THR A 406 -14.43 5.15 -16.94
N ARG A 407 -14.27 6.42 -17.35
CA ARG A 407 -14.38 6.85 -18.75
C ARG A 407 -13.17 7.68 -19.13
N THR A 408 -12.54 7.38 -20.25
CA THR A 408 -11.46 8.21 -20.79
C THR A 408 -11.98 9.56 -21.28
N VAL A 409 -11.21 10.61 -20.99
CA VAL A 409 -11.46 12.00 -21.40
C VAL A 409 -10.33 12.59 -22.24
N GLY A 410 -9.23 11.86 -22.37
CA GLY A 410 -8.14 12.19 -23.27
C GLY A 410 -7.59 10.93 -23.94
N THR A 411 -6.64 11.12 -24.84
CA THR A 411 -5.95 10.03 -25.52
C THR A 411 -5.04 9.30 -24.51
N PRO A 412 -5.12 7.97 -24.38
CA PRO A 412 -4.14 7.17 -23.67
C PRO A 412 -2.72 7.36 -24.22
N PHE A 413 -1.72 7.26 -23.36
CA PHE A 413 -0.33 7.51 -23.72
C PHE A 413 0.64 6.65 -22.91
N LEU A 414 1.79 6.34 -23.50
CA LEU A 414 2.93 5.74 -22.84
C LEU A 414 3.88 6.85 -22.45
N VAL A 415 4.31 6.84 -21.18
CA VAL A 415 5.57 7.50 -20.82
C VAL A 415 6.68 6.48 -21.00
N THR A 416 7.65 6.78 -21.85
CA THR A 416 8.73 5.87 -22.22
C THR A 416 9.83 5.82 -21.14
N GLU A 417 10.86 5.01 -21.35
CA GLU A 417 12.01 4.93 -20.44
C GLU A 417 12.73 6.28 -20.32
N SER A 418 12.79 7.06 -21.41
CA SER A 418 13.41 8.39 -21.41
C SER A 418 12.55 9.51 -20.80
N GLY A 419 11.27 9.22 -20.52
CA GLY A 419 10.28 10.22 -20.10
C GLY A 419 9.54 10.89 -21.26
N HIS A 420 9.74 10.45 -22.51
CA HIS A 420 8.96 10.92 -23.65
C HIS A 420 7.50 10.43 -23.59
N ILE A 421 6.56 11.25 -24.06
CA ILE A 421 5.13 10.93 -24.08
C ILE A 421 4.72 10.53 -25.49
N GLN A 422 4.31 9.27 -25.66
CA GLN A 422 3.81 8.71 -26.91
C GLN A 422 2.29 8.48 -26.81
N TYR A 423 1.49 9.16 -27.64
CA TYR A 423 0.02 9.08 -27.63
C TYR A 423 -0.53 7.99 -28.56
N PHE A 424 -1.49 7.21 -28.08
CA PHE A 424 -2.14 6.15 -28.86
C PHE A 424 -3.51 6.56 -29.37
N ARG A 425 -3.54 6.98 -30.64
CA ARG A 425 -4.76 7.26 -31.41
C ARG A 425 -4.84 6.20 -32.50
N GLU A 426 -5.77 5.27 -32.35
CA GLU A 426 -5.94 4.21 -33.34
C GLU A 426 -6.32 4.81 -34.70
N ASN A 427 -5.67 4.31 -35.75
CA ASN A 427 -6.04 4.61 -37.12
C ASN A 427 -6.70 3.36 -37.72
N LYS A 428 -8.01 3.45 -37.97
CA LYS A 428 -8.81 2.35 -38.52
C LYS A 428 -8.68 2.23 -40.04
N ASP A 429 -8.22 3.28 -40.70
CA ASP A 429 -7.99 3.34 -42.15
C ASP A 429 -6.58 2.87 -42.54
N SER A 430 -5.66 2.83 -41.57
CA SER A 430 -4.30 2.29 -41.73
C SER A 430 -4.14 1.01 -40.94
N LEU A 431 -3.76 -0.08 -41.62
CA LEU A 431 -3.52 -1.36 -40.99
C LEU A 431 -2.03 -1.58 -40.69
N ALA A 432 -1.73 -2.31 -39.62
CA ALA A 432 -0.38 -2.65 -39.20
C ALA A 432 -0.23 -4.13 -38.87
N ASP A 433 1.01 -4.59 -38.82
CA ASP A 433 1.39 -5.90 -38.30
C ASP A 433 1.67 -5.80 -36.80
N PHE A 434 0.86 -6.51 -35.99
CA PHE A 434 1.11 -6.66 -34.57
C PHE A 434 1.96 -7.90 -34.30
N VAL A 435 3.25 -7.67 -34.02
CA VAL A 435 4.28 -8.71 -33.93
C VAL A 435 4.69 -8.92 -32.48
N LEU A 436 4.54 -10.14 -31.96
CA LEU A 436 4.88 -10.50 -30.58
C LEU A 436 5.85 -11.66 -30.49
N ASP A 437 6.76 -11.60 -29.53
CA ASP A 437 7.57 -12.75 -29.14
C ASP A 437 6.70 -13.73 -28.34
N ILE A 438 6.54 -14.95 -28.86
CA ILE A 438 5.71 -15.98 -28.23
C ILE A 438 6.18 -16.29 -26.80
N ALA A 439 7.49 -16.20 -26.53
CA ALA A 439 8.03 -16.45 -25.18
C ALA A 439 7.57 -15.41 -24.13
N LYS A 440 7.02 -14.27 -24.58
CA LYS A 440 6.45 -13.22 -23.71
C LYS A 440 4.94 -13.36 -23.50
N LEU A 441 4.27 -14.28 -24.20
CA LEU A 441 2.85 -14.53 -24.02
C LEU A 441 2.57 -15.37 -22.76
N PRO A 442 1.41 -15.21 -22.10
CA PRO A 442 1.05 -16.04 -20.96
C PRO A 442 1.01 -17.53 -21.32
N PRO A 443 1.58 -18.44 -20.51
CA PRO A 443 1.55 -19.88 -20.77
C PRO A 443 0.14 -20.44 -20.98
N ALA A 444 -0.86 -19.87 -20.30
CA ALA A 444 -2.27 -20.23 -20.44
C ALA A 444 -2.86 -19.98 -21.85
N ARG A 445 -2.12 -19.33 -22.75
CA ARG A 445 -2.50 -19.16 -24.17
C ARG A 445 -2.04 -20.32 -25.06
N TYR A 446 -1.15 -21.19 -24.58
CA TYR A 446 -0.66 -22.32 -25.37
C TYR A 446 -1.79 -23.24 -25.82
N LYS A 447 -1.83 -23.57 -27.13
CA LYS A 447 -2.90 -24.35 -27.80
C LYS A 447 -4.29 -23.73 -27.74
N LYS A 448 -4.40 -22.42 -27.48
CA LYS A 448 -5.68 -21.70 -27.45
C LYS A 448 -5.85 -20.78 -28.65
N LYS A 449 -7.10 -20.60 -29.09
CA LYS A 449 -7.46 -19.54 -30.03
C LYS A 449 -7.27 -18.19 -29.37
N CYS A 450 -6.35 -17.40 -29.89
CA CYS A 450 -6.02 -16.07 -29.42
C CYS A 450 -6.67 -15.02 -30.33
N GLN A 451 -7.50 -14.15 -29.75
CA GLN A 451 -8.09 -13.02 -30.45
C GLN A 451 -7.37 -11.73 -30.08
N VAL A 452 -7.14 -10.87 -31.07
CA VAL A 452 -6.62 -9.51 -30.83
C VAL A 452 -7.78 -8.54 -30.65
N VAL A 453 -7.75 -7.79 -29.56
CA VAL A 453 -8.61 -6.63 -29.33
C VAL A 453 -7.75 -5.37 -29.27
N TYR A 454 -8.32 -4.22 -29.59
CA TYR A 454 -7.66 -2.92 -29.45
C TYR A 454 -8.53 -1.94 -28.64
N TRP A 455 -7.90 -0.96 -28.01
CA TRP A 455 -8.62 0.12 -27.34
C TRP A 455 -9.15 1.12 -28.37
N ASP A 456 -10.47 1.28 -28.44
CA ASP A 456 -11.14 2.24 -29.33
C ASP A 456 -11.39 3.55 -28.56
N ASN A 457 -10.76 4.64 -28.98
CA ASN A 457 -10.86 5.93 -28.28
C ASN A 457 -12.25 6.57 -28.42
N THR A 458 -13.01 6.25 -29.47
CA THR A 458 -14.38 6.74 -29.65
C THR A 458 -15.36 5.99 -28.76
N ARG A 459 -15.29 4.65 -28.75
CA ARG A 459 -16.16 3.78 -27.94
C ARG A 459 -15.75 3.72 -26.47
N LYS A 460 -14.49 4.07 -26.17
CA LYS A 460 -13.90 4.02 -24.83
C LYS A 460 -13.95 2.60 -24.23
N ASP A 461 -13.81 1.59 -25.08
CA ASP A 461 -13.78 0.17 -24.69
C ASP A 461 -12.90 -0.64 -25.66
N TRP A 462 -12.63 -1.89 -25.29
CA TRP A 462 -11.91 -2.86 -26.10
C TRP A 462 -12.80 -3.42 -27.21
N VAL A 463 -12.34 -3.28 -28.46
CA VAL A 463 -13.05 -3.76 -29.65
C VAL A 463 -12.27 -4.91 -30.29
N PRO A 464 -12.92 -6.03 -30.65
CA PRO A 464 -12.29 -7.10 -31.42
C PRO A 464 -11.85 -6.61 -32.79
N THR A 465 -10.65 -7.00 -33.20
CA THR A 465 -10.15 -6.79 -34.57
C THR A 465 -10.75 -7.78 -35.57
N GLY A 466 -11.38 -8.86 -35.09
CA GLY A 466 -11.78 -10.02 -35.90
C GLY A 466 -10.64 -11.01 -36.18
N ILE A 467 -9.39 -10.65 -35.87
CA ILE A 467 -8.22 -11.51 -36.10
C ILE A 467 -8.08 -12.52 -34.96
N ILE A 468 -8.09 -13.80 -35.33
CA ILE A 468 -7.97 -14.94 -34.41
C ILE A 468 -6.90 -15.91 -34.94
N GLN A 469 -5.96 -16.29 -34.09
CA GLN A 469 -4.96 -17.31 -34.42
C GLN A 469 -4.74 -18.28 -33.24
N THR A 470 -4.51 -19.55 -33.52
CA THR A 470 -4.15 -20.53 -32.48
C THR A 470 -2.67 -20.41 -32.15
N LEU A 471 -2.34 -20.28 -30.86
CA LEU A 471 -0.94 -20.28 -30.42
C LEU A 471 -0.38 -21.72 -30.41
N LYS A 472 0.37 -22.06 -31.47
CA LYS A 472 0.88 -23.43 -31.70
C LYS A 472 2.13 -23.76 -30.91
N ASP A 473 2.97 -22.78 -30.62
CA ASP A 473 4.23 -22.97 -29.90
C ASP A 473 4.05 -22.70 -28.41
N ASP A 474 4.78 -23.45 -27.58
CA ASP A 474 4.76 -23.33 -26.12
C ASP A 474 5.64 -22.15 -25.66
N PRO A 475 5.06 -21.08 -25.06
CA PRO A 475 5.82 -19.94 -24.55
C PRO A 475 6.88 -20.32 -23.52
N VAL A 476 6.59 -21.30 -22.64
CA VAL A 476 7.50 -21.70 -21.55
C VAL A 476 8.71 -22.42 -22.13
N LYS A 477 8.49 -23.31 -23.10
CA LYS A 477 9.56 -24.03 -23.80
C LYS A 477 10.48 -23.05 -24.53
N LEU A 478 9.92 -22.12 -25.30
CA LEU A 478 10.69 -21.10 -26.03
C LEU A 478 11.51 -20.23 -25.06
N LYS A 479 10.89 -19.78 -23.96
CA LYS A 479 11.58 -18.99 -22.92
C LYS A 479 12.74 -19.77 -22.28
N LYS A 480 12.53 -21.04 -21.90
CA LYS A 480 13.57 -21.89 -21.30
C LYS A 480 14.73 -22.16 -22.26
N GLN A 481 14.43 -22.34 -23.54
CA GLN A 481 15.42 -22.61 -24.59
C GLN A 481 16.05 -21.32 -25.16
N LYS A 482 15.62 -20.13 -24.69
CA LYS A 482 16.03 -18.83 -25.23
C LYS A 482 15.81 -18.71 -26.75
N ILE A 483 14.79 -19.39 -27.29
CA ILE A 483 14.44 -19.33 -28.71
C ILE A 483 13.47 -18.18 -28.91
N LYS A 484 13.86 -17.22 -29.74
CA LYS A 484 13.00 -16.11 -30.16
C LYS A 484 12.17 -16.55 -31.35
N LYS A 485 10.85 -16.66 -31.18
CA LYS A 485 9.90 -16.97 -32.25
C LYS A 485 8.75 -15.98 -32.20
N MET A 486 8.47 -15.34 -33.34
CA MET A 486 7.45 -14.30 -33.42
C MET A 486 6.11 -14.88 -33.91
N ILE A 487 5.01 -14.37 -33.37
CA ILE A 487 3.67 -14.48 -33.93
C ILE A 487 3.27 -13.12 -34.51
N VAL A 488 2.63 -13.12 -35.68
CA VAL A 488 2.23 -11.91 -36.40
C VAL A 488 0.71 -11.91 -36.56
N PHE A 489 0.06 -10.86 -36.05
CA PHE A 489 -1.34 -10.57 -36.29
C PHE A 489 -1.43 -9.40 -37.29
N SER A 490 -1.59 -9.71 -38.57
CA SER A 490 -1.68 -8.72 -39.64
C SER A 490 -3.09 -8.15 -39.79
N GLY A 491 -3.19 -6.88 -40.18
CA GLY A 491 -4.47 -6.24 -40.44
C GLY A 491 -5.13 -5.60 -39.21
N VAL A 492 -4.36 -5.28 -38.17
CA VAL A 492 -4.89 -4.58 -36.98
C VAL A 492 -4.87 -3.05 -37.23
N PRO A 493 -5.78 -2.25 -36.61
CA PRO A 493 -5.72 -0.79 -36.70
C PRO A 493 -4.37 -0.28 -36.21
N ALA A 494 -3.69 0.62 -36.92
CA ALA A 494 -2.37 1.14 -36.54
C ALA A 494 -2.44 2.09 -35.32
N ASN A 495 -1.30 2.33 -34.66
CA ASN A 495 -1.15 3.25 -33.51
C ASN A 495 -2.16 3.02 -32.35
N ALA A 496 -2.54 1.76 -32.11
CA ALA A 496 -3.48 1.40 -31.06
C ALA A 496 -2.80 0.69 -29.88
N ILE A 497 -3.54 0.57 -28.79
CA ILE A 497 -3.19 -0.31 -27.66
C ILE A 497 -3.86 -1.66 -27.90
N TYR A 498 -3.11 -2.75 -27.90
CA TYR A 498 -3.62 -4.10 -28.21
C TYR A 498 -3.64 -5.02 -27.00
N ARG A 499 -4.50 -6.03 -27.00
CA ARG A 499 -4.47 -7.17 -26.08
C ARG A 499 -4.69 -8.48 -26.81
N VAL A 500 -4.13 -9.55 -26.27
CA VAL A 500 -4.29 -10.93 -26.78
C VAL A 500 -5.12 -11.75 -25.80
N LEU A 501 -6.38 -12.01 -26.17
CA LEU A 501 -7.37 -12.68 -25.35
C LEU A 501 -7.55 -14.14 -25.77
N ASN A 502 -7.96 -15.01 -24.84
CA ASN A 502 -8.38 -16.35 -25.20
C ASN A 502 -9.83 -16.30 -25.70
N ALA A 503 -10.03 -16.56 -26.99
CA ALA A 503 -11.33 -16.50 -27.66
C ALA A 503 -12.28 -17.64 -27.23
N GLU A 504 -11.78 -18.65 -26.53
CA GLU A 504 -12.54 -19.84 -26.13
C GLU A 504 -13.25 -19.67 -24.78
N ILE A 505 -12.98 -18.59 -24.04
CA ILE A 505 -13.54 -18.36 -22.71
C ILE A 505 -14.14 -16.97 -22.58
N LYS A 506 -15.20 -16.87 -21.78
CA LYS A 506 -15.75 -15.57 -21.37
C LYS A 506 -14.71 -14.84 -20.53
N GLN A 507 -14.40 -13.61 -20.93
CA GLN A 507 -13.46 -12.76 -20.22
C GLN A 507 -14.14 -12.12 -19.00
N HIS A 508 -13.44 -12.08 -17.88
CA HIS A 508 -13.76 -11.26 -16.71
C HIS A 508 -12.63 -10.25 -16.50
N ASP A 509 -12.81 -9.27 -15.62
CA ASP A 509 -11.92 -8.11 -15.47
C ASP A 509 -10.42 -8.46 -15.44
N LYS A 510 -10.04 -9.43 -14.59
CA LYS A 510 -8.63 -9.87 -14.43
C LYS A 510 -8.08 -10.68 -15.61
N SER A 511 -8.94 -11.26 -16.47
CA SER A 511 -8.52 -12.18 -17.55
C SER A 511 -8.13 -11.48 -18.86
N TYR A 512 -8.35 -10.16 -18.97
CA TYR A 512 -8.00 -9.37 -20.15
C TYR A 512 -6.49 -9.33 -20.46
N GLY A 513 -5.65 -9.78 -19.52
CA GLY A 513 -4.19 -9.75 -19.69
C GLY A 513 -3.64 -8.33 -19.77
N ARG A 514 -2.34 -8.21 -20.05
CA ARG A 514 -1.67 -6.92 -20.16
C ARG A 514 -1.73 -6.38 -21.59
N PRO A 515 -1.81 -5.05 -21.76
CA PRO A 515 -1.76 -4.41 -23.07
C PRO A 515 -0.36 -4.55 -23.69
N TYR A 516 -0.33 -4.48 -25.02
CA TYR A 516 0.87 -4.32 -25.81
C TYR A 516 0.74 -3.03 -26.61
N VAL A 517 1.81 -2.24 -26.61
CA VAL A 517 1.92 -1.04 -27.44
C VAL A 517 3.23 -1.06 -28.20
N TYR A 518 3.25 -0.44 -29.38
CA TYR A 518 4.50 -0.22 -30.11
C TYR A 518 5.25 0.91 -29.44
N ASN A 519 6.38 0.61 -28.80
CA ASN A 519 7.25 1.64 -28.23
C ASN A 519 8.19 2.15 -29.33
N GLU A 520 8.09 3.45 -29.65
CA GLU A 520 8.88 4.09 -30.70
C GLU A 520 10.38 4.12 -30.42
N GLU A 521 10.79 4.27 -29.16
CA GLU A 521 12.21 4.26 -28.75
C GLU A 521 12.81 2.85 -28.87
N MET A 522 12.03 1.83 -28.50
CA MET A 522 12.47 0.43 -28.54
C MET A 522 12.25 -0.23 -29.91
N LYS A 523 11.50 0.43 -30.80
CA LYS A 523 11.12 -0.05 -32.14
C LYS A 523 10.46 -1.45 -32.14
N ALA A 524 9.69 -1.74 -31.10
CA ALA A 524 9.06 -3.05 -30.91
C ALA A 524 7.78 -2.96 -30.07
N PHE A 525 6.94 -3.98 -30.19
CA PHE A 525 5.82 -4.16 -29.27
C PHE A 525 6.29 -4.64 -27.90
N HIS A 526 5.88 -3.91 -26.87
CA HIS A 526 6.20 -4.19 -25.48
C HIS A 526 4.92 -4.31 -24.67
N ASN A 527 4.96 -5.23 -23.71
CA ASN A 527 3.94 -5.39 -22.69
C ASN A 527 4.15 -4.32 -21.61
N TYR A 528 3.12 -3.54 -21.31
CA TYR A 528 3.14 -2.50 -20.29
C TYR A 528 2.09 -2.72 -19.23
#